data_AF-A0AAW0CJE4-F1
#
_entry.id   AF-A0AAW0CJE4-F1
#
_cell.length_a   1.000
_cell.length_b   1.000
_cell.length_c   1.000
_cell.angle_alpha   90.00
_cell.angle_beta   90.00
_cell.angle_gamma   90.00
#
_symmetry.space_group_name_H-M   'P 1'
#
loop_
_entity.id
_entity.type
_entity.pdbx_description
1 polymer ?
#
loop_
_entity_poly.entity_id
_entity_poly.type
_entity_poly.pdbx_seq_one_letter_code
_entity_poly.pdbx_strand_id
1 'polypeptide(L)'
;WVKMDSFQRQVFLAKNPGPAAIFFDEVIKAFIRIILKYNPTSDASGLFGKCTAYYAMIEAQGRGTLHCHMLIWLAGNPSPQELRDRMAADSNYKCAMFQWLESIISCELPSTKEVVKELNGPIPPPKMPSDWIDPRLHKKPDVRTMSENEFQAAFLTTVEDLVIKSNWHVHKPTCWKYLKVGQPHNDSTCRMRIDGSVHPVTHLDPETESIILRRLHPRINNFNQLVMFLLRCNMDIKYIGSGEAAKALIYYVTDYITKSQVTTHVGLSALEYAIKRNNEKFEGTEHAVTDLGKVNRSLFTKTVMALMSKQEISHQQVMSYLIGGGDYYSSHTFKTVKWGEIDRQAADNLSVEVPEDEENEDNAEYTVHEDEVTLVVSENYVGVSLQVLDYPCRSHDPVFNALSLWEHEEWVTKVSLSSEEKRNERAELAEAQKVLMAHDTGRDRRKCITLRGRLDNQHPQASSHVARLRRSPLVNVLLGETIPRPDRRPEEKEKWARAMLILFKPWRKASDLRDDNESWISAFERTEFSQEAKKVMKNMLVEYECKDARDAYTALRKAGKV
;
A
#
# COMPACT_ATOMS: atom_id res chain seq x y z
N TRP A 1 25.55 7.41 -25.58
CA TRP A 1 24.76 6.36 -24.90
C TRP A 1 24.37 5.21 -25.84
N VAL A 2 23.89 5.44 -27.08
CA VAL A 2 23.53 4.38 -28.04
C VAL A 2 24.67 3.40 -28.34
N LYS A 3 25.91 3.91 -28.43
CA LYS A 3 27.13 3.11 -28.62
C LYS A 3 27.69 2.47 -27.33
N MET A 4 27.13 2.78 -26.17
CA MET A 4 27.59 2.21 -24.91
C MET A 4 27.04 0.79 -24.75
N ASP A 5 27.88 -0.12 -24.28
CA ASP A 5 27.45 -1.45 -23.86
C ASP A 5 26.62 -1.40 -22.56
N SER A 6 26.10 -2.55 -22.12
CA SER A 6 25.27 -2.63 -20.92
C SER A 6 26.00 -2.21 -19.64
N PHE A 7 27.28 -2.53 -19.50
CA PHE A 7 28.07 -2.23 -18.31
C PHE A 7 28.39 -0.73 -18.24
N GLN A 8 28.82 -0.15 -19.35
CA GLN A 8 29.07 1.29 -19.48
C GLN A 8 27.82 2.11 -19.15
N ARG A 9 26.62 1.66 -19.57
CA ARG A 9 25.35 2.31 -19.20
C ARG A 9 25.07 2.25 -17.70
N GLN A 10 25.33 1.11 -17.05
CA GLN A 10 25.16 0.96 -15.60
C GLN A 10 26.12 1.88 -14.83
N VAL A 11 27.39 1.94 -15.23
CA VAL A 11 28.38 2.85 -14.64
C VAL A 11 27.97 4.32 -14.85
N PHE A 12 27.47 4.66 -16.04
CA PHE A 12 26.97 6.01 -16.31
C PHE A 12 25.79 6.39 -15.40
N LEU A 13 24.83 5.47 -15.19
CA LEU A 13 23.71 5.69 -14.29
C LEU A 13 24.19 5.87 -12.84
N ALA A 14 25.12 5.02 -12.38
CA ALA A 14 25.67 5.09 -11.03
C ALA A 14 26.42 6.42 -10.76
N LYS A 15 27.09 6.98 -11.78
CA LYS A 15 27.77 8.28 -11.70
C LYS A 15 26.81 9.48 -11.75
N ASN A 16 25.54 9.28 -12.12
CA ASN A 16 24.55 10.34 -12.28
C ASN A 16 23.26 10.03 -11.48
N PRO A 17 23.34 9.95 -10.14
CA PRO A 17 22.20 9.52 -9.31
C PRO A 17 21.04 10.52 -9.30
N GLY A 18 21.31 11.83 -9.41
CA GLY A 18 20.26 12.86 -9.49
C GLY A 18 19.37 12.71 -10.73
N PRO A 19 19.93 12.73 -11.96
CA PRO A 19 19.17 12.46 -13.17
C PRO A 19 18.45 11.10 -13.17
N ALA A 20 19.06 10.07 -12.56
CA ALA A 20 18.42 8.75 -12.41
C ALA A 20 17.16 8.82 -11.54
N ALA A 21 17.22 9.52 -10.41
CA ALA A 21 16.09 9.71 -9.51
C ALA A 21 14.98 10.56 -10.16
N ILE A 22 15.34 11.64 -10.88
CA ILE A 22 14.38 12.46 -11.63
C ILE A 22 13.68 11.64 -12.71
N PHE A 23 14.44 10.87 -13.49
CA PHE A 23 13.86 10.02 -14.53
C PHE A 23 12.88 9.00 -13.94
N PHE A 24 13.25 8.37 -12.82
CA PHE A 24 12.39 7.42 -12.12
C PHE A 24 11.08 8.09 -11.66
N ASP A 25 11.17 9.23 -10.97
CA ASP A 25 10.02 9.97 -10.46
C ASP A 25 9.07 10.42 -11.60
N GLU A 26 9.62 10.94 -12.70
CA GLU A 26 8.85 11.32 -13.88
C GLU A 26 8.13 10.13 -14.51
N VAL A 27 8.78 8.97 -14.60
CA VAL A 27 8.16 7.75 -15.14
C VAL A 27 7.01 7.27 -14.26
N ILE A 28 7.16 7.27 -12.93
CA ILE A 28 6.11 6.84 -12.01
C ILE A 28 4.92 7.84 -12.03
N LYS A 29 5.19 9.15 -11.98
CA LYS A 29 4.16 10.18 -12.10
C LYS A 29 3.44 10.11 -13.44
N ALA A 30 4.17 9.88 -14.53
CA ALA A 30 3.57 9.69 -15.86
C ALA A 30 2.72 8.43 -15.92
N PHE A 31 3.14 7.32 -15.31
CA PHE A 31 2.36 6.09 -15.23
C PHE A 31 1.01 6.34 -14.52
N ILE A 32 1.03 6.99 -13.35
CA ILE A 32 -0.18 7.32 -12.58
C ILE A 32 -1.10 8.26 -13.39
N ARG A 33 -0.54 9.30 -14.01
CA ARG A 33 -1.32 10.32 -14.73
C ARG A 33 -1.85 9.86 -16.08
N ILE A 34 -1.08 9.10 -16.85
CA ILE A 34 -1.38 8.78 -18.26
C ILE A 34 -1.96 7.37 -18.41
N ILE A 35 -1.35 6.39 -17.75
CA ILE A 35 -1.78 4.98 -17.87
C ILE A 35 -2.94 4.70 -16.93
N LEU A 36 -2.82 5.06 -15.64
CA LEU A 36 -3.93 4.88 -14.70
C LEU A 36 -5.01 5.96 -14.82
N LYS A 37 -4.64 7.14 -15.36
CA LYS A 37 -5.50 8.34 -15.41
C LYS A 37 -6.15 8.65 -14.07
N TYR A 38 -5.41 8.45 -12.98
CA TYR A 38 -5.94 8.74 -11.65
C TYR A 38 -6.27 10.23 -11.52
N ASN A 39 -7.53 10.52 -11.26
CA ASN A 39 -8.00 11.86 -10.94
C ASN A 39 -9.20 11.76 -9.98
N PRO A 40 -9.09 12.25 -8.74
CA PRO A 40 -10.17 12.12 -7.75
C PRO A 40 -11.42 12.94 -8.10
N THR A 41 -11.33 13.88 -9.03
CA THR A 41 -12.44 14.76 -9.45
C THR A 41 -13.04 14.40 -10.80
N SER A 42 -12.48 13.41 -11.49
CA SER A 42 -12.92 12.98 -12.83
C SER A 42 -13.35 11.53 -12.82
N ASP A 43 -14.34 11.21 -13.64
CA ASP A 43 -14.80 9.83 -13.86
C ASP A 43 -14.05 9.14 -15.02
N ALA A 44 -12.95 9.74 -15.48
CA ALA A 44 -12.16 9.21 -16.58
C ALA A 44 -11.54 7.85 -16.21
N SER A 45 -11.70 6.87 -17.09
CA SER A 45 -11.06 5.56 -16.96
C SER A 45 -9.69 5.55 -17.62
N GLY A 46 -8.72 4.96 -16.91
CA GLY A 46 -7.40 4.64 -17.44
C GLY A 46 -7.38 3.34 -18.23
N LEU A 47 -6.18 2.86 -18.57
CA LEU A 47 -5.97 1.64 -19.34
C LEU A 47 -6.60 0.40 -18.68
N PHE A 48 -6.53 0.31 -17.35
CA PHE A 48 -7.06 -0.82 -16.59
C PHE A 48 -8.48 -0.60 -16.06
N GLY A 49 -9.11 0.55 -16.36
CA GLY A 49 -10.38 0.99 -15.80
C GLY A 49 -10.25 2.21 -14.89
N LYS A 50 -11.31 2.50 -14.12
CA LYS A 50 -11.34 3.65 -13.20
C LYS A 50 -10.51 3.37 -11.95
N CYS A 51 -9.36 4.03 -11.83
CA CYS A 51 -8.51 3.98 -10.64
C CYS A 51 -9.11 4.82 -9.50
N THR A 52 -9.43 4.21 -8.36
CA THR A 52 -10.01 4.88 -7.19
C THR A 52 -8.98 5.20 -6.12
N ALA A 53 -7.91 4.42 -6.05
CA ALA A 53 -6.82 4.64 -5.11
C ALA A 53 -5.54 3.96 -5.63
N TYR A 54 -4.40 4.45 -5.16
CA TYR A 54 -3.12 3.77 -5.25
C TYR A 54 -2.27 4.10 -4.03
N TYR A 55 -1.35 3.20 -3.72
CA TYR A 55 -0.28 3.41 -2.75
C TYR A 55 0.98 2.72 -3.27
N ALA A 56 2.11 3.41 -3.24
CA ALA A 56 3.34 2.92 -3.81
C ALA A 56 4.53 3.27 -2.90
N MET A 57 5.44 2.33 -2.71
CA MET A 57 6.68 2.51 -1.95
C MET A 57 7.89 2.37 -2.87
N ILE A 58 8.93 3.15 -2.57
CA ILE A 58 10.19 3.18 -3.30
C ILE A 58 11.25 2.45 -2.45
N GLU A 59 11.87 1.42 -3.01
CA GLU A 59 13.06 0.78 -2.44
C GLU A 59 14.27 0.99 -3.36
N ALA A 60 15.48 1.05 -2.81
CA ALA A 60 16.66 0.77 -3.62
C ALA A 60 16.96 -0.72 -3.59
N GLN A 61 17.02 -1.31 -4.76
CA GLN A 61 17.54 -2.66 -4.89
C GLN A 61 19.07 -2.62 -4.74
N GLY A 62 19.66 -3.70 -4.23
CA GLY A 62 21.11 -3.91 -4.12
C GLY A 62 21.87 -3.94 -5.47
N ARG A 63 21.26 -3.42 -6.54
CA ARG A 63 21.80 -3.21 -7.88
C ARG A 63 21.93 -1.73 -8.25
N GLY A 64 21.72 -0.82 -7.28
CA GLY A 64 21.90 0.63 -7.48
C GLY A 64 20.79 1.31 -8.27
N THR A 65 19.58 0.75 -8.28
CA THR A 65 18.41 1.32 -8.98
C THR A 65 17.23 1.43 -8.02
N LEU A 66 16.46 2.51 -8.16
CA LEU A 66 15.17 2.66 -7.50
C LEU A 66 14.16 1.68 -8.10
N HIS A 67 13.32 1.13 -7.24
CA HIS A 67 12.27 0.19 -7.59
C HIS A 67 10.98 0.59 -6.87
N CYS A 68 9.85 0.47 -7.57
CA CYS A 68 8.54 0.85 -7.06
C CYS A 68 7.68 -0.39 -6.88
N HIS A 69 7.21 -0.62 -5.66
CA HIS A 69 6.11 -1.55 -5.39
C HIS A 69 4.83 -0.74 -5.26
N MET A 70 3.81 -1.05 -6.06
CA MET A 70 2.57 -0.27 -6.12
C MET A 70 1.34 -1.19 -6.04
N LEU A 71 0.40 -0.83 -5.17
CA LEU A 71 -0.97 -1.34 -5.17
C LEU A 71 -1.89 -0.31 -5.80
N ILE A 72 -2.81 -0.79 -6.63
CA ILE A 72 -3.77 0.02 -7.39
C ILE A 72 -5.15 -0.59 -7.18
N TRP A 73 -6.11 0.24 -6.79
CA TRP A 73 -7.50 -0.14 -6.64
C TRP A 73 -8.31 0.38 -7.83
N LEU A 74 -9.01 -0.55 -8.48
CA LEU A 74 -9.85 -0.28 -9.64
C LEU A 74 -11.33 -0.48 -9.26
N ALA A 75 -12.18 0.47 -9.63
CA ALA A 75 -13.62 0.38 -9.38
C ALA A 75 -14.25 -0.75 -10.20
N GLY A 76 -15.34 -1.33 -9.66
CA GLY A 76 -16.26 -2.18 -10.42
C GLY A 76 -15.92 -3.67 -10.46
N ASN A 77 -14.83 -4.11 -9.82
CA ASN A 77 -14.49 -5.53 -9.77
C ASN A 77 -15.23 -6.24 -8.63
N PRO A 78 -16.07 -7.26 -8.93
CA PRO A 78 -16.70 -8.09 -7.90
C PRO A 78 -15.68 -9.03 -7.25
N SER A 79 -16.09 -9.72 -6.20
CA SER A 79 -15.26 -10.79 -5.61
C SER A 79 -15.02 -11.92 -6.63
N PRO A 80 -13.90 -12.66 -6.54
CA PRO A 80 -13.64 -13.78 -7.45
C PRO A 80 -14.76 -14.83 -7.53
N GLN A 81 -15.47 -15.10 -6.44
CA GLN A 81 -16.61 -16.02 -6.44
C GLN A 81 -17.79 -15.42 -7.21
N GLU A 82 -18.18 -14.19 -6.88
CA GLU A 82 -19.27 -13.50 -7.55
C GLU A 82 -18.98 -13.31 -9.04
N LEU A 83 -17.72 -13.08 -9.43
CA LEU A 83 -17.31 -13.04 -10.82
C LEU A 83 -17.60 -14.37 -11.54
N ARG A 84 -17.26 -15.50 -10.93
CA ARG A 84 -17.53 -16.84 -11.47
C ARG A 84 -19.02 -17.10 -11.59
N ASP A 85 -19.78 -16.81 -10.54
CA ASP A 85 -21.23 -16.98 -10.52
C ASP A 85 -21.90 -16.17 -11.65
N ARG A 86 -21.45 -14.93 -11.87
CA ARG A 86 -21.94 -14.08 -12.97
C ARG A 86 -21.54 -14.61 -14.35
N MET A 87 -20.32 -15.10 -14.53
CA MET A 87 -19.89 -15.69 -15.82
C MET A 87 -20.62 -17.01 -16.13
N ALA A 88 -21.00 -17.77 -15.10
CA ALA A 88 -21.80 -18.98 -15.25
C ALA A 88 -23.26 -18.66 -15.59
N ALA A 89 -23.84 -17.64 -14.94
CA ALA A 89 -25.21 -17.22 -15.15
C ALA A 89 -25.44 -16.45 -16.47
N ASP A 90 -24.47 -15.65 -16.91
CA ASP A 90 -24.59 -14.78 -18.09
C ASP A 90 -23.41 -14.94 -19.06
N SER A 91 -23.72 -15.52 -20.23
CA SER A 91 -22.75 -15.71 -21.30
C SER A 91 -22.29 -14.40 -21.94
N ASN A 92 -23.12 -13.36 -21.97
CA ASN A 92 -22.72 -12.04 -22.48
C ASN A 92 -21.69 -11.41 -21.54
N TYR A 93 -21.92 -11.51 -20.22
CA TYR A 93 -20.97 -11.05 -19.22
C TYR A 93 -19.62 -11.78 -19.35
N LYS A 94 -19.65 -13.11 -19.51
CA LYS A 94 -18.44 -13.91 -19.76
C LYS A 94 -17.68 -13.46 -21.01
N CYS A 95 -18.37 -13.26 -22.13
CA CYS A 95 -17.74 -12.76 -23.36
C CYS A 95 -17.15 -11.34 -23.17
N ALA A 96 -17.85 -10.46 -22.48
CA ALA A 96 -17.37 -9.11 -22.17
C ALA A 96 -16.10 -9.15 -21.29
N MET A 97 -16.05 -10.04 -20.30
CA MET A 97 -14.85 -10.24 -19.47
C MET A 97 -13.66 -10.74 -20.29
N PHE A 98 -13.87 -11.69 -21.20
CA PHE A 98 -12.79 -12.18 -22.08
C PHE A 98 -12.29 -11.08 -23.02
N GLN A 99 -13.18 -10.35 -23.65
CA GLN A 99 -12.83 -9.21 -24.53
C GLN A 99 -12.06 -8.13 -23.77
N TRP A 100 -12.47 -7.82 -22.53
CA TRP A 100 -11.77 -6.86 -21.69
C TRP A 100 -10.36 -7.34 -21.36
N LEU A 101 -10.18 -8.61 -20.95
CA LEU A 101 -8.86 -9.16 -20.67
C LEU A 101 -7.95 -9.17 -21.91
N GLU A 102 -8.46 -9.58 -23.08
CA GLU A 102 -7.71 -9.58 -24.34
C GLU A 102 -7.35 -8.16 -24.81
N SER A 103 -8.15 -7.14 -24.43
CA SER A 103 -7.82 -5.73 -24.72
C SER A 103 -6.64 -5.21 -23.87
N ILE A 104 -6.36 -5.85 -22.73
CA ILE A 104 -5.31 -5.45 -21.80
C ILE A 104 -4.07 -6.32 -21.93
N ILE A 105 -4.25 -7.63 -22.12
CA ILE A 105 -3.19 -8.63 -22.06
C ILE A 105 -3.05 -9.30 -23.43
N SER A 106 -1.90 -9.09 -24.07
CA SER A 106 -1.49 -9.77 -25.29
C SER A 106 -0.47 -10.86 -24.96
N CYS A 107 -0.61 -12.02 -25.61
CA CYS A 107 0.25 -13.20 -25.42
C CYS A 107 0.99 -13.60 -26.72
N GLU A 108 0.99 -12.72 -27.72
CA GLU A 108 1.50 -12.97 -29.06
C GLU A 108 2.04 -11.69 -29.69
N LEU A 109 2.80 -11.82 -30.79
CA LEU A 109 3.25 -10.66 -31.55
C LEU A 109 2.06 -10.03 -32.30
N PRO A 110 2.05 -8.70 -32.51
CA PRO A 110 1.00 -8.04 -33.30
C PRO A 110 0.77 -8.66 -34.69
N SER A 111 1.82 -9.16 -35.35
CA SER A 111 1.74 -9.86 -36.64
C SER A 111 1.19 -11.29 -36.57
N THR A 112 1.11 -11.90 -35.38
CA THR A 112 0.71 -13.31 -35.21
C THR A 112 -0.81 -13.46 -35.34
N LYS A 113 -1.28 -14.06 -36.44
CA LYS A 113 -2.71 -14.28 -36.72
C LYS A 113 -3.17 -15.71 -36.45
N GLU A 114 -2.24 -16.67 -36.45
CA GLU A 114 -2.52 -18.09 -36.29
C GLU A 114 -1.66 -18.67 -35.16
N VAL A 115 -2.07 -19.85 -34.69
CA VAL A 115 -1.34 -20.57 -33.64
C VAL A 115 0.02 -21.02 -34.14
N VAL A 116 1.07 -20.56 -33.48
CA VAL A 116 2.45 -20.97 -33.74
C VAL A 116 2.74 -22.26 -32.97
N LYS A 117 3.13 -23.32 -33.69
CA LYS A 117 3.47 -24.62 -33.11
C LYS A 117 4.98 -24.83 -33.04
N GLU A 118 5.45 -25.34 -31.91
CA GLU A 118 6.84 -25.76 -31.74
C GLU A 118 7.00 -27.20 -32.22
N LEU A 119 7.54 -27.40 -33.43
CA LEU A 119 7.73 -28.74 -34.01
C LEU A 119 9.05 -29.39 -33.56
N ASN A 120 10.09 -28.59 -33.31
CA ASN A 120 11.46 -29.04 -33.03
C ASN A 120 12.01 -28.44 -31.72
N GLY A 121 11.15 -28.34 -30.70
CA GLY A 121 11.49 -27.73 -29.41
C GLY A 121 11.34 -26.20 -29.39
N PRO A 122 11.81 -25.54 -28.30
CA PRO A 122 11.58 -24.13 -28.03
C PRO A 122 12.03 -23.22 -29.19
N ILE A 123 11.13 -22.36 -29.67
CA ILE A 123 11.46 -21.41 -30.75
C ILE A 123 12.41 -20.33 -30.18
N PRO A 124 13.64 -20.20 -30.71
CA PRO A 124 14.55 -19.16 -30.26
C PRO A 124 14.09 -17.78 -30.73
N PRO A 125 14.47 -16.70 -30.03
CA PRO A 125 14.22 -15.35 -30.54
C PRO A 125 14.87 -15.16 -31.92
N PRO A 126 14.23 -14.41 -32.83
CA PRO A 126 14.79 -14.05 -34.12
C PRO A 126 16.22 -13.54 -34.00
N LYS A 127 17.11 -14.06 -34.86
CA LYS A 127 18.48 -13.55 -34.95
C LYS A 127 18.43 -12.15 -35.55
N MET A 128 18.90 -11.18 -34.79
CA MET A 128 18.96 -9.79 -35.23
C MET A 128 20.20 -9.56 -36.10
N PRO A 129 20.09 -8.77 -37.18
CA PRO A 129 21.23 -8.34 -37.99
C PRO A 129 22.34 -7.70 -37.15
N SER A 130 23.59 -7.73 -37.63
CA SER A 130 24.74 -7.17 -36.91
C SER A 130 24.67 -5.66 -36.72
N ASP A 131 23.95 -4.96 -37.60
CA ASP A 131 23.70 -3.52 -37.58
C ASP A 131 22.41 -3.14 -36.85
N TRP A 132 21.70 -4.12 -36.26
CA TRP A 132 20.43 -3.88 -35.59
C TRP A 132 20.61 -3.01 -34.35
N ILE A 133 20.03 -1.81 -34.41
CA ILE A 133 19.97 -0.90 -33.27
C ILE A 133 18.87 -1.40 -32.33
N ASP A 134 19.15 -1.37 -31.03
CA ASP A 134 18.18 -1.77 -30.02
C ASP A 134 16.90 -0.91 -30.13
N PRO A 135 15.72 -1.53 -30.34
CA PRO A 135 14.48 -0.82 -30.66
C PRO A 135 14.01 0.08 -29.52
N ARG A 136 14.49 -0.17 -28.30
CA ARG A 136 14.22 0.70 -27.15
C ARG A 136 14.82 2.09 -27.33
N LEU A 137 15.83 2.23 -28.19
CA LEU A 137 16.54 3.47 -28.48
C LEU A 137 16.01 4.19 -29.73
N HIS A 138 15.12 3.57 -30.51
CA HIS A 138 14.56 4.17 -31.72
C HIS A 138 13.70 5.40 -31.41
N LYS A 139 13.65 6.36 -32.34
CA LYS A 139 12.72 7.49 -32.24
C LYS A 139 11.28 6.95 -32.20
N LYS A 140 10.44 7.48 -31.32
CA LYS A 140 9.04 7.05 -31.22
C LYS A 140 8.25 7.56 -32.44
N PRO A 141 7.29 6.77 -32.97
CA PRO A 141 6.22 7.31 -33.79
C PRO A 141 5.54 8.47 -33.06
N ASP A 142 5.20 9.54 -33.78
CA ASP A 142 4.63 10.76 -33.22
C ASP A 142 3.30 11.08 -33.92
N VAL A 143 2.22 11.02 -33.14
CA VAL A 143 0.85 11.31 -33.60
C VAL A 143 0.71 12.72 -34.17
N ARG A 144 1.61 13.66 -33.84
CA ARG A 144 1.58 15.05 -34.34
C ARG A 144 2.13 15.18 -35.76
N THR A 145 2.88 14.19 -36.24
CA THR A 145 3.59 14.26 -37.52
C THR A 145 3.15 13.19 -38.51
N MET A 146 2.23 12.31 -38.13
CA MET A 146 1.77 11.17 -38.91
C MET A 146 0.25 11.19 -39.00
N SER A 147 -0.32 10.68 -40.09
CA SER A 147 -1.74 10.34 -40.13
C SER A 147 -2.06 9.18 -39.18
N GLU A 148 -3.33 8.98 -38.87
CA GLU A 148 -3.77 7.92 -37.94
C GLU A 148 -3.38 6.51 -38.42
N ASN A 149 -3.55 6.23 -39.72
CA ASN A 149 -3.19 4.93 -40.31
C ASN A 149 -1.66 4.71 -40.30
N GLU A 150 -0.89 5.74 -40.63
CA GLU A 150 0.59 5.68 -40.58
C GLU A 150 1.08 5.45 -39.15
N PHE A 151 0.50 6.16 -38.18
CA PHE A 151 0.83 5.99 -36.78
C PHE A 151 0.46 4.59 -36.30
N GLN A 152 -0.72 4.07 -36.63
CA GLN A 152 -1.15 2.73 -36.23
C GLN A 152 -0.20 1.66 -36.77
N ALA A 153 0.18 1.74 -38.05
CA ALA A 153 1.15 0.82 -38.64
C ALA A 153 2.52 0.93 -37.94
N ALA A 154 3.03 2.14 -37.75
CA ALA A 154 4.31 2.38 -37.08
C ALA A 154 4.29 1.94 -35.60
N PHE A 155 3.16 2.10 -34.92
CA PHE A 155 2.95 1.65 -33.55
C PHE A 155 3.05 0.14 -33.45
N LEU A 156 2.31 -0.61 -34.29
CA LEU A 156 2.32 -2.07 -34.27
C LEU A 156 3.72 -2.63 -34.56
N THR A 157 4.41 -2.10 -35.59
CA THR A 157 5.80 -2.48 -35.90
C THR A 157 6.73 -2.19 -34.73
N THR A 158 6.60 -1.01 -34.09
CA THR A 158 7.43 -0.65 -32.93
C THR A 158 7.19 -1.58 -31.75
N VAL A 159 5.92 -1.92 -31.46
CA VAL A 159 5.56 -2.85 -30.38
C VAL A 159 6.13 -4.23 -30.66
N GLU A 160 6.02 -4.72 -31.89
CA GLU A 160 6.56 -6.01 -32.29
C GLU A 160 8.06 -6.12 -32.05
N ASP A 161 8.84 -5.15 -32.52
CA ASP A 161 10.29 -5.10 -32.29
C ASP A 161 10.65 -5.09 -30.79
N LEU A 162 9.90 -4.31 -30.00
CA LEU A 162 10.10 -4.21 -28.55
C LEU A 162 9.78 -5.53 -27.84
N VAL A 163 8.70 -6.22 -28.24
CA VAL A 163 8.28 -7.50 -27.67
C VAL A 163 9.29 -8.59 -28.02
N ILE A 164 9.75 -8.65 -29.28
CA ILE A 164 10.81 -9.59 -29.68
C ILE A 164 12.07 -9.36 -28.84
N LYS A 165 12.45 -8.09 -28.61
CA LYS A 165 13.64 -7.76 -27.81
C LYS A 165 13.49 -8.06 -26.33
N SER A 166 12.34 -7.72 -25.75
CA SER A 166 12.19 -7.57 -24.30
C SER A 166 11.37 -8.68 -23.65
N ASN A 167 10.43 -9.27 -24.40
CA ASN A 167 9.41 -10.17 -23.89
C ASN A 167 9.48 -11.60 -24.44
N TRP A 168 10.43 -11.89 -25.33
CA TRP A 168 10.72 -13.26 -25.72
C TRP A 168 11.29 -14.04 -24.54
N HIS A 169 10.55 -15.05 -24.11
CA HIS A 169 10.96 -15.89 -22.99
C HIS A 169 12.02 -16.89 -23.43
N VAL A 170 13.18 -16.81 -22.78
CA VAL A 170 14.24 -17.80 -22.86
C VAL A 170 14.52 -18.23 -21.44
N HIS A 171 14.51 -19.54 -21.19
CA HIS A 171 14.77 -20.05 -19.85
C HIS A 171 16.13 -19.59 -19.35
N LYS A 172 16.13 -19.07 -18.13
CA LYS A 172 17.30 -18.59 -17.39
C LYS A 172 17.30 -19.23 -16.01
N PRO A 173 18.41 -19.19 -15.25
CA PRO A 173 18.44 -19.72 -13.87
C PRO A 173 17.32 -19.18 -12.96
N THR A 174 16.79 -17.99 -13.25
CA THR A 174 15.62 -17.41 -12.56
C THR A 174 14.33 -18.22 -12.70
N CYS A 175 14.18 -18.99 -13.79
CA CYS A 175 13.05 -19.89 -14.02
C CYS A 175 13.05 -21.04 -13.01
N TRP A 176 14.23 -21.41 -12.51
CA TRP A 176 14.49 -22.57 -11.67
C TRP A 176 14.73 -22.21 -10.21
N LYS A 177 14.63 -20.92 -9.86
CA LYS A 177 15.01 -20.36 -8.55
C LYS A 177 14.39 -21.10 -7.35
N TYR A 178 13.19 -21.66 -7.51
CA TYR A 178 12.45 -22.32 -6.44
C TYR A 178 12.36 -23.84 -6.61
N LEU A 179 13.07 -24.41 -7.57
CA LEU A 179 13.11 -25.87 -7.73
C LEU A 179 13.94 -26.50 -6.62
N LYS A 180 13.45 -27.64 -6.13
CA LYS A 180 14.19 -28.49 -5.19
C LYS A 180 15.34 -29.17 -5.94
N VAL A 181 16.39 -29.52 -5.21
CA VAL A 181 17.53 -30.28 -5.76
C VAL A 181 17.02 -31.57 -6.40
N GLY A 182 17.36 -31.79 -7.68
CA GLY A 182 16.95 -32.97 -8.44
C GLY A 182 15.69 -32.81 -9.29
N GLN A 183 14.95 -31.69 -9.19
CA GLN A 183 13.85 -31.41 -10.11
C GLN A 183 14.37 -31.03 -11.51
N PRO A 184 13.70 -31.48 -12.59
CA PRO A 184 14.18 -31.24 -13.94
C PRO A 184 14.07 -29.75 -14.29
N HIS A 185 15.00 -29.25 -15.11
CA HIS A 185 14.95 -27.89 -15.66
C HIS A 185 14.32 -27.91 -17.06
N ASN A 186 12.99 -27.96 -17.10
CA ASN A 186 12.23 -28.03 -18.36
C ASN A 186 11.00 -27.10 -18.33
N ASP A 187 10.30 -27.04 -19.46
CA ASP A 187 9.10 -26.21 -19.66
C ASP A 187 8.05 -26.37 -18.56
N SER A 188 7.75 -27.60 -18.13
CA SER A 188 6.75 -27.88 -17.09
C SER A 188 7.11 -27.29 -15.71
N THR A 189 8.40 -27.09 -15.45
CA THR A 189 8.92 -26.54 -14.19
C THR A 189 9.21 -25.05 -14.25
N CYS A 190 8.84 -24.38 -15.35
CA CYS A 190 9.13 -22.97 -15.52
C CYS A 190 8.33 -22.12 -14.53
N ARG A 191 9.03 -21.40 -13.64
CA ARG A 191 8.40 -20.43 -12.72
C ARG A 191 7.51 -19.41 -13.43
N MET A 192 7.84 -19.03 -14.67
CA MET A 192 7.07 -18.05 -15.42
C MET A 192 5.81 -18.64 -16.08
N ARG A 193 5.63 -19.97 -16.01
CA ARG A 193 4.56 -20.74 -16.67
C ARG A 193 4.57 -20.59 -18.19
N ILE A 194 5.77 -20.51 -18.76
CA ILE A 194 5.98 -20.58 -20.21
C ILE A 194 6.40 -22.01 -20.52
N ASP A 195 5.40 -22.86 -20.72
CA ASP A 195 5.52 -24.31 -20.92
C ASP A 195 5.39 -24.73 -22.40
N GLY A 196 5.20 -23.76 -23.30
CA GLY A 196 4.99 -24.00 -24.73
C GLY A 196 3.54 -24.24 -25.13
N SER A 197 2.60 -24.20 -24.18
CA SER A 197 1.16 -24.28 -24.48
C SER A 197 0.69 -23.10 -25.34
N VAL A 198 -0.33 -23.36 -26.16
CA VAL A 198 -1.00 -22.38 -27.02
C VAL A 198 -2.50 -22.62 -26.99
N HIS A 199 -3.26 -21.54 -27.03
CA HIS A 199 -4.71 -21.56 -26.95
C HIS A 199 -5.29 -20.62 -28.01
N PRO A 200 -6.08 -21.11 -28.99
CA PRO A 200 -6.60 -20.27 -30.07
C PRO A 200 -7.66 -19.27 -29.59
N VAL A 201 -8.32 -19.55 -28.46
CA VAL A 201 -9.37 -18.70 -27.87
C VAL A 201 -9.26 -18.69 -26.34
N THR A 202 -9.71 -17.59 -25.75
CA THR A 202 -9.88 -17.51 -24.29
C THR A 202 -11.06 -18.37 -23.86
N HIS A 203 -10.86 -19.18 -22.81
CA HIS A 203 -11.89 -20.08 -22.27
C HIS A 203 -11.70 -20.29 -20.77
N LEU A 204 -12.69 -20.92 -20.13
CA LEU A 204 -12.57 -21.38 -18.75
C LEU A 204 -12.02 -22.80 -18.72
N ASP A 205 -11.06 -23.02 -17.82
CA ASP A 205 -10.60 -24.36 -17.49
C ASP A 205 -11.76 -25.18 -16.87
N PRO A 206 -12.07 -26.39 -17.37
CA PRO A 206 -13.21 -27.17 -16.89
C PRO A 206 -13.13 -27.62 -15.42
N GLU A 207 -11.92 -27.77 -14.87
CA GLU A 207 -11.72 -28.27 -13.50
C GLU A 207 -11.61 -27.14 -12.49
N THR A 208 -10.88 -26.08 -12.85
CA THR A 208 -10.52 -24.98 -11.95
C THR A 208 -11.37 -23.73 -12.14
N GLU A 209 -12.19 -23.69 -13.20
CA GLU A 209 -12.96 -22.51 -13.64
C GLU A 209 -12.10 -21.26 -13.82
N SER A 210 -10.78 -21.43 -13.99
CA SER A 210 -9.84 -20.33 -14.19
C SER A 210 -9.85 -19.87 -15.65
N ILE A 211 -9.63 -18.57 -15.87
CA ILE A 211 -9.59 -18.01 -17.22
C ILE A 211 -8.24 -18.36 -17.85
N ILE A 212 -8.26 -19.17 -18.90
CA ILE A 212 -7.12 -19.45 -19.77
C ILE A 212 -7.20 -18.48 -20.94
N LEU A 213 -6.27 -17.53 -20.99
CA LEU A 213 -6.20 -16.52 -22.04
C LEU A 213 -5.78 -17.12 -23.38
N ARG A 214 -6.33 -16.56 -24.46
CA ARG A 214 -5.85 -16.80 -25.83
C ARG A 214 -4.34 -16.54 -25.89
N ARG A 215 -3.62 -17.51 -26.45
CA ARG A 215 -2.17 -17.48 -26.65
C ARG A 215 -1.84 -18.11 -27.99
N LEU A 216 -1.46 -17.28 -28.96
CA LEU A 216 -1.05 -17.77 -30.28
C LEU A 216 0.43 -18.07 -30.36
N HIS A 217 1.26 -17.50 -29.48
CA HIS A 217 2.71 -17.74 -29.47
C HIS A 217 3.17 -18.40 -28.15
N PRO A 218 3.92 -19.53 -28.21
CA PRO A 218 4.30 -20.31 -27.04
C PRO A 218 5.35 -19.62 -26.15
N ARG A 219 6.13 -18.68 -26.69
CA ARG A 219 7.30 -18.08 -26.01
C ARG A 219 7.20 -16.57 -25.71
N ILE A 220 6.07 -15.92 -25.95
CA ILE A 220 5.92 -14.49 -25.62
C ILE A 220 5.37 -14.33 -24.19
N ASN A 221 6.10 -13.60 -23.34
CA ASN A 221 5.60 -13.18 -22.04
C ASN A 221 4.47 -12.17 -22.20
N ASN A 222 3.47 -12.26 -21.32
CA ASN A 222 2.28 -11.44 -21.36
C ASN A 222 2.62 -9.94 -21.27
N PHE A 223 2.05 -9.13 -22.13
CA PHE A 223 2.32 -7.70 -22.18
C PHE A 223 1.08 -6.89 -22.51
N ASN A 224 1.16 -5.57 -22.33
CA ASN A 224 0.18 -4.64 -22.86
C ASN A 224 0.87 -3.78 -23.93
N GLN A 225 0.24 -3.67 -25.10
CA GLN A 225 0.83 -2.98 -26.25
C GLN A 225 1.17 -1.52 -25.96
N LEU A 226 0.26 -0.79 -25.30
CA LEU A 226 0.45 0.62 -24.95
C LEU A 226 1.56 0.81 -23.91
N VAL A 227 1.57 0.01 -22.85
CA VAL A 227 2.61 0.07 -21.81
C VAL A 227 3.97 -0.28 -22.39
N MET A 228 4.04 -1.31 -23.24
CA MET A 228 5.27 -1.69 -23.95
C MET A 228 5.80 -0.54 -24.81
N PHE A 229 4.93 0.10 -25.58
CA PHE A 229 5.28 1.25 -26.41
C PHE A 229 5.80 2.45 -25.61
N LEU A 230 5.14 2.76 -24.48
CA LEU A 230 5.48 3.91 -23.64
C LEU A 230 6.76 3.69 -22.82
N LEU A 231 6.86 2.55 -22.12
CA LEU A 231 7.92 2.26 -21.15
C LEU A 231 9.12 1.52 -21.76
N ARG A 232 8.93 0.75 -22.84
CA ARG A 232 9.98 0.05 -23.60
C ARG A 232 10.86 -0.86 -22.75
N CYS A 233 10.26 -1.51 -21.77
CA CYS A 233 10.93 -2.43 -20.86
C CYS A 233 10.18 -3.77 -20.83
N ASN A 234 10.89 -4.82 -20.41
CA ASN A 234 10.28 -6.13 -20.21
C ASN A 234 9.12 -6.03 -19.21
N MET A 235 8.02 -6.72 -19.51
CA MET A 235 6.83 -6.77 -18.66
C MET A 235 6.21 -8.17 -18.65
N ASP A 236 5.47 -8.46 -17.59
CA ASP A 236 4.71 -9.71 -17.42
C ASP A 236 3.40 -9.39 -16.70
N ILE A 237 2.32 -9.13 -17.47
CA ILE A 237 0.99 -8.86 -16.89
C ILE A 237 0.24 -10.17 -16.71
N LYS A 238 -0.29 -10.39 -15.51
CA LYS A 238 -1.03 -11.60 -15.17
C LYS A 238 -2.38 -11.25 -14.57
N TYR A 239 -3.41 -11.89 -15.09
CA TYR A 239 -4.74 -11.89 -14.48
C TYR A 239 -4.80 -12.96 -13.38
N ILE A 240 -5.40 -12.63 -12.25
CA ILE A 240 -5.53 -13.53 -11.10
C ILE A 240 -7.00 -13.55 -10.69
N GLY A 241 -7.71 -14.55 -11.19
CA GLY A 241 -9.15 -14.72 -10.97
C GLY A 241 -9.54 -15.68 -9.85
N SER A 242 -8.58 -16.29 -9.15
CA SER A 242 -8.87 -17.17 -8.01
C SER A 242 -8.88 -16.37 -6.71
N GLY A 243 -9.89 -16.61 -5.86
CA GLY A 243 -10.04 -15.97 -4.55
C GLY A 243 -8.82 -16.18 -3.66
N GLU A 244 -8.45 -17.43 -3.45
CA GLU A 244 -7.33 -17.79 -2.58
C GLU A 244 -5.97 -17.34 -3.13
N ALA A 245 -5.75 -17.46 -4.45
CA ALA A 245 -4.52 -16.98 -5.06
C ALA A 245 -4.41 -15.45 -5.05
N ALA A 246 -5.52 -14.73 -5.27
CA ALA A 246 -5.56 -13.28 -5.19
C ALA A 246 -5.32 -12.80 -3.76
N LYS A 247 -5.98 -13.43 -2.77
CA LYS A 247 -5.79 -13.18 -1.35
C LYS A 247 -4.32 -13.39 -0.92
N ALA A 248 -3.74 -14.54 -1.27
CA ALA A 248 -2.34 -14.83 -1.01
C ALA A 248 -1.38 -13.82 -1.68
N LEU A 249 -1.69 -13.40 -2.91
CA LEU A 249 -0.88 -12.39 -3.60
C LEU A 249 -1.01 -11.00 -2.97
N ILE A 250 -2.21 -10.58 -2.58
CA ILE A 250 -2.43 -9.29 -1.90
C ILE A 250 -1.58 -9.22 -0.64
N TYR A 251 -1.60 -10.29 0.18
CA TYR A 251 -0.73 -10.35 1.36
C TYR A 251 0.75 -10.28 0.98
N TYR A 252 1.16 -11.05 -0.03
CA TYR A 252 2.54 -11.04 -0.52
C TYR A 252 2.97 -9.63 -0.96
N VAL A 253 2.21 -8.95 -1.83
CA VAL A 253 2.54 -7.60 -2.31
C VAL A 253 2.54 -6.59 -1.16
N THR A 254 1.58 -6.70 -0.24
CA THR A 254 1.52 -5.83 0.95
C THR A 254 2.77 -6.00 1.80
N ASP A 255 3.23 -7.23 2.04
CA ASP A 255 4.48 -7.52 2.78
C ASP A 255 5.72 -6.92 2.11
N TYR A 256 5.77 -6.87 0.77
CA TYR A 256 6.84 -6.16 0.05
C TYR A 256 6.77 -4.65 0.22
N ILE A 257 5.58 -4.08 0.20
CA ILE A 257 5.36 -2.63 0.37
C ILE A 257 5.67 -2.21 1.81
N THR A 258 5.32 -3.04 2.80
CA THR A 258 5.53 -2.76 4.23
C THR A 258 6.86 -3.27 4.75
N LYS A 259 7.76 -3.75 3.87
CA LYS A 259 8.99 -4.41 4.28
C LYS A 259 9.90 -3.45 5.04
N SER A 260 10.30 -3.82 6.25
CA SER A 260 11.26 -3.05 7.04
C SER A 260 12.61 -2.98 6.32
N GLN A 261 13.17 -1.77 6.20
CA GLN A 261 14.46 -1.54 5.54
C GLN A 261 15.67 -2.11 6.33
N VAL A 262 15.50 -2.43 7.62
CA VAL A 262 16.59 -2.90 8.46
C VAL A 262 16.86 -4.38 8.22
N THR A 263 17.96 -4.68 7.53
CA THR A 263 18.47 -6.04 7.39
C THR A 263 19.02 -6.56 8.72
N THR A 264 18.75 -7.82 9.05
CA THR A 264 19.09 -8.45 10.35
C THR A 264 20.56 -8.29 10.78
N HIS A 265 21.51 -8.32 9.84
CA HIS A 265 22.93 -8.15 10.15
C HIS A 265 23.30 -6.74 10.60
N VAL A 266 22.70 -5.69 9.99
CA VAL A 266 22.78 -4.30 10.47
C VAL A 266 22.15 -4.18 11.85
N GLY A 267 21.02 -4.90 12.04
CA GLY A 267 20.35 -5.10 13.32
C GLY A 267 21.30 -5.53 14.45
N LEU A 268 21.98 -6.64 14.22
CA LEU A 268 22.90 -7.27 15.17
C LEU A 268 24.13 -6.42 15.44
N SER A 269 24.76 -5.84 14.39
CA SER A 269 25.95 -4.98 14.55
C SER A 269 25.66 -3.66 15.27
N ALA A 270 24.42 -3.18 15.20
CA ALA A 270 23.99 -2.01 15.98
C ALA A 270 23.73 -2.37 17.44
N LEU A 271 23.11 -3.53 17.70
CA LEU A 271 22.88 -4.04 19.05
C LEU A 271 24.20 -4.30 19.78
N GLU A 272 25.16 -4.96 19.13
CA GLU A 272 26.50 -5.21 19.69
C GLU A 272 27.20 -3.90 20.09
N TYR A 273 27.15 -2.91 19.20
CA TYR A 273 27.73 -1.59 19.45
C TYR A 273 27.04 -0.86 20.62
N ALA A 274 25.71 -0.93 20.68
CA ALA A 274 24.94 -0.31 21.73
C ALA A 274 25.18 -0.95 23.09
N ILE A 275 25.28 -2.29 23.16
CA ILE A 275 25.64 -3.04 24.37
C ILE A 275 27.03 -2.62 24.83
N LYS A 276 28.03 -2.63 23.94
CA LYS A 276 29.40 -2.23 24.29
C LYS A 276 29.47 -0.82 24.86
N ARG A 277 28.86 0.16 24.18
CA ARG A 277 28.80 1.55 24.66
C ARG A 277 27.96 1.72 25.92
N ASN A 278 26.98 0.84 26.18
CA ASN A 278 26.21 0.87 27.40
C ASN A 278 27.03 0.38 28.58
N ASN A 279 27.75 -0.73 28.41
CA ASN A 279 28.64 -1.28 29.41
C ASN A 279 29.75 -0.29 29.76
N GLU A 280 30.41 0.34 28.78
CA GLU A 280 31.43 1.38 29.01
C GLU A 280 30.89 2.59 29.81
N LYS A 281 29.60 2.93 29.67
CA LYS A 281 28.98 4.07 30.38
C LYS A 281 28.65 3.75 31.84
N PHE A 282 28.36 2.49 32.14
CA PHE A 282 27.94 2.04 33.46
C PHE A 282 29.01 1.17 34.17
N GLU A 283 30.20 1.07 33.58
CA GLU A 283 31.35 0.38 34.16
C GLU A 283 31.74 1.07 35.48
N GLY A 284 31.71 0.32 36.60
CA GLY A 284 32.02 0.85 37.94
C GLY A 284 30.87 1.51 38.71
N THR A 285 29.61 1.44 38.22
CA THR A 285 28.41 1.94 38.96
C THR A 285 27.55 0.84 39.60
N GLU A 286 28.14 -0.33 39.84
CA GLU A 286 27.46 -1.56 40.34
C GLU A 286 26.72 -1.38 41.68
N HIS A 287 27.05 -0.36 42.46
CA HIS A 287 26.43 -0.07 43.77
C HIS A 287 25.60 1.22 43.83
N ALA A 288 25.45 1.97 42.72
CA ALA A 288 24.75 3.25 42.68
C ALA A 288 23.54 3.30 41.72
N VAL A 289 23.31 2.24 40.94
CA VAL A 289 22.16 2.16 40.04
C VAL A 289 20.99 1.48 40.77
N THR A 290 20.20 2.26 41.49
CA THR A 290 18.87 1.83 41.98
C THR A 290 17.82 1.79 40.88
N ASP A 291 18.14 2.24 39.67
CA ASP A 291 17.18 2.49 38.59
C ASP A 291 17.54 1.70 37.33
N LEU A 292 17.23 0.39 37.35
CA LEU A 292 17.33 -0.50 36.18
C LEU A 292 16.62 0.09 34.94
N GLY A 293 15.56 0.88 35.15
CA GLY A 293 14.84 1.59 34.09
C GLY A 293 15.74 2.53 33.29
N LYS A 294 16.63 3.29 33.96
CA LYS A 294 17.59 4.19 33.28
C LYS A 294 18.62 3.46 32.45
N VAL A 295 19.13 2.32 32.93
CA VAL A 295 20.10 1.50 32.18
C VAL A 295 19.45 0.90 30.93
N ASN A 296 18.24 0.36 31.06
CA ASN A 296 17.48 -0.24 29.96
C ASN A 296 17.07 0.81 28.92
N ARG A 297 16.59 1.99 29.34
CA ARG A 297 16.29 3.12 28.43
C ARG A 297 17.54 3.61 27.71
N SER A 298 18.68 3.70 28.41
CA SER A 298 19.97 4.07 27.81
C SER A 298 20.44 3.05 26.77
N LEU A 299 20.33 1.76 27.08
CA LEU A 299 20.65 0.68 26.13
C LEU A 299 19.75 0.76 24.90
N PHE A 300 18.43 0.84 25.10
CA PHE A 300 17.45 0.94 24.01
C PHE A 300 17.73 2.13 23.10
N THR A 301 17.92 3.32 23.69
CA THR A 301 18.23 4.54 22.94
C THR A 301 19.52 4.38 22.12
N LYS A 302 20.57 3.81 22.72
CA LYS A 302 21.83 3.55 22.01
C LYS A 302 21.65 2.55 20.88
N THR A 303 20.84 1.51 21.08
CA THR A 303 20.51 0.51 20.05
C THR A 303 19.81 1.17 18.88
N VAL A 304 18.77 1.96 19.12
CA VAL A 304 18.03 2.69 18.08
C VAL A 304 18.97 3.65 17.32
N MET A 305 19.78 4.44 18.02
CA MET A 305 20.72 5.36 17.38
C MET A 305 21.78 4.64 16.55
N ALA A 306 22.29 3.52 17.06
CA ALA A 306 23.25 2.68 16.34
C ALA A 306 22.62 2.09 15.07
N LEU A 307 21.38 1.60 15.15
CA LEU A 307 20.62 1.07 14.02
C LEU A 307 20.47 2.12 12.92
N MET A 308 20.07 3.33 13.29
CA MET A 308 19.92 4.44 12.35
C MET A 308 21.26 4.85 11.73
N SER A 309 22.31 4.97 12.55
CA SER A 309 23.63 5.45 12.08
C SER A 309 24.37 4.47 11.17
N LYS A 310 24.10 3.17 11.31
CA LYS A 310 24.75 2.10 10.54
C LYS A 310 23.93 1.66 9.33
N GLN A 311 22.78 2.28 9.10
CA GLN A 311 21.98 1.98 7.92
C GLN A 311 22.60 2.63 6.69
N GLU A 312 23.17 1.81 5.80
CA GLU A 312 23.62 2.27 4.49
C GLU A 312 22.41 2.57 3.59
N ILE A 313 22.40 3.76 3.00
CA ILE A 313 21.35 4.20 2.07
C ILE A 313 22.01 4.45 0.71
N SER A 314 21.36 4.01 -0.37
CA SER A 314 21.89 4.23 -1.72
C SER A 314 21.88 5.71 -2.11
N HIS A 315 22.84 6.13 -2.93
CA HIS A 315 22.92 7.50 -3.44
C HIS A 315 21.61 7.92 -4.14
N GLN A 316 20.97 7.01 -4.88
CA GLN A 316 19.70 7.28 -5.57
C GLN A 316 18.54 7.49 -4.60
N GLN A 317 18.48 6.76 -3.49
CA GLN A 317 17.48 6.99 -2.44
C GLN A 317 17.64 8.38 -1.83
N VAL A 318 18.88 8.75 -1.45
CA VAL A 318 19.17 10.10 -0.93
C VAL A 318 18.73 11.16 -1.93
N MET A 319 19.06 10.97 -3.21
CA MET A 319 18.64 11.92 -4.25
C MET A 319 17.12 11.98 -4.42
N SER A 320 16.39 10.86 -4.30
CA SER A 320 14.91 10.85 -4.34
C SER A 320 14.29 11.77 -3.29
N TYR A 321 14.83 11.79 -2.07
CA TYR A 321 14.41 12.74 -1.03
C TYR A 321 14.78 14.18 -1.39
N LEU A 322 16.01 14.43 -1.83
CA LEU A 322 16.49 15.78 -2.14
C LEU A 322 15.76 16.45 -3.31
N ILE A 323 15.32 15.67 -4.30
CA ILE A 323 14.52 16.19 -5.44
C ILE A 323 13.02 16.33 -5.11
N GLY A 324 12.58 15.88 -3.93
CA GLY A 324 11.17 15.91 -3.53
C GLY A 324 10.31 14.74 -4.04
N GLY A 325 10.93 13.67 -4.54
CA GLY A 325 10.23 12.42 -4.90
C GLY A 325 9.87 11.57 -3.68
N GLY A 326 10.61 11.71 -2.58
CA GLY A 326 10.38 10.99 -1.33
C GLY A 326 10.64 9.48 -1.45
N ASP A 327 9.96 8.70 -0.61
CA ASP A 327 10.01 7.23 -0.55
C ASP A 327 8.66 6.56 -0.84
N TYR A 328 7.60 7.33 -1.12
CA TYR A 328 6.30 6.79 -1.46
C TYR A 328 5.46 7.73 -2.34
N TYR A 329 4.48 7.15 -3.02
CA TYR A 329 3.40 7.85 -3.72
C TYR A 329 2.07 7.38 -3.15
N SER A 330 1.20 8.31 -2.78
CA SER A 330 -0.13 7.97 -2.30
C SER A 330 -1.21 8.84 -2.94
N SER A 331 -2.36 8.21 -3.18
CA SER A 331 -3.61 8.86 -3.56
C SER A 331 -4.34 9.51 -2.36
N HIS A 332 -4.11 8.99 -1.16
CA HIS A 332 -4.79 9.37 0.08
C HIS A 332 -3.78 9.81 1.14
N THR A 333 -4.26 10.58 2.12
CA THR A 333 -3.48 11.01 3.29
C THR A 333 -3.88 10.19 4.50
N PHE A 334 -2.91 9.90 5.38
CA PHE A 334 -3.10 8.97 6.49
C PHE A 334 -3.04 9.67 7.85
N LYS A 335 -3.69 9.09 8.86
CA LYS A 335 -3.63 9.52 10.25
C LYS A 335 -3.30 8.31 11.13
N THR A 336 -2.20 8.38 11.86
CA THR A 336 -1.88 7.36 12.86
C THR A 336 -2.82 7.52 14.05
N VAL A 337 -3.44 6.41 14.47
CA VAL A 337 -4.29 6.30 15.65
C VAL A 337 -3.55 5.41 16.65
N LYS A 338 -3.25 5.94 17.83
CA LYS A 338 -2.60 5.18 18.92
C LYS A 338 -3.56 4.18 19.57
N TRP A 339 -3.98 3.20 18.78
CA TRP A 339 -4.94 2.15 19.14
C TRP A 339 -4.59 1.46 20.46
N GLY A 340 -3.33 1.05 20.65
CA GLY A 340 -2.94 0.33 21.87
C GLY A 340 -3.05 1.17 23.16
N GLU A 341 -2.86 2.49 23.08
CA GLU A 341 -3.07 3.38 24.24
C GLU A 341 -4.58 3.56 24.51
N ILE A 342 -5.38 3.71 23.46
CA ILE A 342 -6.83 3.93 23.58
C ILE A 342 -7.55 2.68 24.08
N ASP A 343 -7.23 1.50 23.56
CA ASP A 343 -7.85 0.24 24.00
C ASP A 343 -7.54 -0.06 25.48
N ARG A 344 -6.31 0.19 25.93
CA ARG A 344 -5.95 0.10 27.36
C ARG A 344 -6.71 1.08 28.21
N GLN A 345 -6.76 2.35 27.83
CA GLN A 345 -7.52 3.35 28.59
C GLN A 345 -9.02 3.00 28.67
N ALA A 346 -9.59 2.47 27.59
CA ALA A 346 -10.97 2.00 27.60
C ALA A 346 -11.15 0.81 28.54
N ALA A 347 -10.17 -0.10 28.61
CA ALA A 347 -10.17 -1.26 29.52
C ALA A 347 -9.98 -0.88 30.99
N ASP A 348 -9.02 -0.01 31.31
CA ASP A 348 -8.69 0.41 32.70
C ASP A 348 -9.86 1.14 33.37
N ASN A 349 -10.65 1.88 32.57
CA ASN A 349 -11.86 2.56 33.05
C ASN A 349 -13.07 1.61 33.22
N LEU A 350 -12.94 0.33 32.82
CA LEU A 350 -13.97 -0.72 32.99
C LEU A 350 -13.62 -1.69 34.11
N SER A 351 -12.34 -1.82 34.47
CA SER A 351 -11.84 -2.81 35.44
C SER A 351 -11.96 -2.39 36.92
N VAL A 352 -12.93 -1.54 37.27
CA VAL A 352 -13.19 -1.23 38.70
C VAL A 352 -13.94 -2.38 39.41
N GLU A 353 -14.41 -3.41 38.71
CA GLU A 353 -15.10 -4.56 39.33
C GLU A 353 -14.70 -5.91 38.72
N VAL A 354 -13.55 -6.48 39.10
CA VAL A 354 -13.38 -7.94 39.19
C VAL A 354 -12.47 -8.26 40.39
N PRO A 355 -12.86 -9.13 41.34
CA PRO A 355 -12.01 -9.55 42.44
C PRO A 355 -10.80 -10.34 41.91
N GLU A 356 -9.64 -10.07 42.52
CA GLU A 356 -8.39 -10.82 42.36
C GLU A 356 -8.65 -12.32 42.49
N ASP A 357 -8.35 -13.09 41.44
CA ASP A 357 -7.85 -14.47 41.49
C ASP A 357 -7.66 -15.00 40.06
N GLU A 358 -6.47 -14.78 39.50
CA GLU A 358 -5.72 -15.74 38.66
C GLU A 358 -4.42 -15.07 38.19
N GLU A 359 -3.30 -15.53 38.74
CA GLU A 359 -1.95 -15.14 38.36
C GLU A 359 -1.68 -15.44 36.87
N ASN A 360 -1.80 -14.42 36.01
CA ASN A 360 -1.18 -14.42 34.69
C ASN A 360 0.16 -13.69 34.78
N GLU A 361 1.26 -14.45 34.69
CA GLU A 361 2.66 -13.99 34.74
C GLU A 361 3.09 -13.05 33.58
N ASP A 362 2.18 -12.63 32.70
CA ASP A 362 2.47 -11.72 31.59
C ASP A 362 2.00 -10.26 31.81
N ASN A 363 1.39 -9.96 32.96
CA ASN A 363 1.07 -8.57 33.32
C ASN A 363 2.32 -7.86 33.86
N ALA A 364 3.23 -7.49 32.95
CA ALA A 364 4.19 -6.44 33.26
C ALA A 364 3.41 -5.16 33.60
N GLU A 365 3.35 -4.85 34.89
CA GLU A 365 2.75 -3.66 35.47
C GLU A 365 3.49 -2.43 34.91
N TYR A 366 3.10 -1.99 33.72
CA TYR A 366 3.58 -0.74 33.12
C TYR A 366 2.83 0.40 33.77
N THR A 367 3.35 0.85 34.92
CA THR A 367 2.98 2.13 35.51
C THR A 367 3.22 3.21 34.45
N VAL A 368 2.15 3.83 33.97
CA VAL A 368 2.22 5.04 33.14
C VAL A 368 2.83 6.12 34.05
N HIS A 369 4.14 6.36 33.90
CA HIS A 369 4.76 7.50 34.55
C HIS A 369 4.06 8.78 34.07
N GLU A 370 3.43 9.52 34.98
CA GLU A 370 2.74 10.80 34.73
C GLU A 370 3.65 11.88 34.10
N ASP A 371 4.95 11.62 33.96
CA ASP A 371 5.97 12.54 33.46
C ASP A 371 6.29 12.42 31.96
N GLU A 372 5.65 11.51 31.19
CA GLU A 372 5.97 11.30 29.78
C GLU A 372 5.00 12.03 28.82
N VAL A 373 5.51 13.08 28.16
CA VAL A 373 4.77 13.87 27.17
C VAL A 373 5.14 13.45 25.75
N THR A 374 4.16 12.98 24.96
CA THR A 374 4.38 12.72 23.53
C THR A 374 4.43 14.04 22.76
N LEU A 375 5.52 14.31 22.04
CA LEU A 375 5.64 15.48 21.17
C LEU A 375 5.27 15.17 19.71
N VAL A 376 4.54 16.07 19.06
CA VAL A 376 4.33 16.10 17.61
C VAL A 376 5.34 17.09 17.02
N VAL A 377 6.25 16.60 16.19
CA VAL A 377 7.22 17.43 15.46
C VAL A 377 6.84 17.47 13.99
N SER A 378 6.77 18.67 13.44
CA SER A 378 6.60 18.96 12.00
C SER A 378 7.64 19.99 11.59
N GLU A 379 7.82 20.22 10.28
CA GLU A 379 8.87 21.10 9.74
C GLU A 379 9.01 22.45 10.46
N ASN A 380 7.91 23.01 10.97
CA ASN A 380 7.89 24.32 11.62
C ASN A 380 7.15 24.35 12.98
N TYR A 381 6.80 23.20 13.55
CA TYR A 381 6.02 23.14 14.79
C TYR A 381 6.35 21.93 15.65
N VAL A 382 6.60 22.18 16.93
CA VAL A 382 6.68 21.18 17.99
C VAL A 382 5.49 21.41 18.92
N GLY A 383 4.65 20.40 19.08
CA GLY A 383 3.47 20.44 19.92
C GLY A 383 3.37 19.23 20.84
N VAL A 384 2.44 19.28 21.79
CA VAL A 384 2.12 18.13 22.64
C VAL A 384 0.97 17.34 22.01
N SER A 385 1.16 16.03 21.83
CA SER A 385 0.13 15.09 21.42
C SER A 385 -0.65 14.61 22.63
N LEU A 386 -1.97 14.82 22.60
CA LEU A 386 -2.91 14.29 23.60
C LEU A 386 -4.01 13.46 22.91
N GLN A 387 -3.66 12.69 21.86
CA GLN A 387 -4.63 11.99 21.02
C GLN A 387 -5.62 11.12 21.80
N VAL A 388 -5.16 10.51 22.90
CA VAL A 388 -5.98 9.70 23.81
C VAL A 388 -7.11 10.53 24.46
N LEU A 389 -6.87 11.82 24.73
CA LEU A 389 -7.87 12.75 25.28
C LEU A 389 -8.66 13.52 24.21
N ASP A 390 -8.11 13.65 22.99
CA ASP A 390 -8.72 14.44 21.91
C ASP A 390 -10.14 13.95 21.57
N TYR A 391 -10.38 12.63 21.61
CA TYR A 391 -11.69 12.04 21.32
C TYR A 391 -12.67 12.07 22.51
N PRO A 392 -12.34 11.59 23.72
CA PRO A 392 -13.24 11.68 24.88
C PRO A 392 -13.64 13.13 25.23
N CYS A 393 -12.68 14.06 25.13
CA CYS A 393 -12.86 15.48 25.42
C CYS A 393 -13.19 16.32 24.16
N ARG A 394 -13.73 15.67 23.11
CA ARG A 394 -14.19 16.36 21.89
C ARG A 394 -15.36 17.29 22.15
N SER A 395 -15.70 18.13 21.18
CA SER A 395 -16.78 19.11 21.32
C SER A 395 -18.15 18.49 21.60
N HIS A 396 -18.95 19.16 22.42
CA HIS A 396 -20.36 18.82 22.71
C HIS A 396 -21.34 19.23 21.61
N ASP A 397 -20.86 19.95 20.58
CA ASP A 397 -21.68 20.22 19.41
C ASP A 397 -22.19 18.90 18.80
N PRO A 398 -23.49 18.79 18.45
CA PRO A 398 -24.11 17.55 17.98
C PRO A 398 -23.33 16.84 16.87
N VAL A 399 -22.71 17.60 15.97
CA VAL A 399 -21.96 17.03 14.83
C VAL A 399 -20.70 16.30 15.29
N PHE A 400 -19.99 16.82 16.30
CA PHE A 400 -18.81 16.16 16.85
C PHE A 400 -19.18 15.06 17.86
N ASN A 401 -20.26 15.27 18.61
CA ASN A 401 -20.69 14.32 19.63
C ASN A 401 -21.13 12.97 19.04
N ALA A 402 -21.73 13.00 17.84
CA ALA A 402 -22.23 11.83 17.13
C ALA A 402 -21.13 10.95 16.48
N LEU A 403 -19.89 11.44 16.36
CA LEU A 403 -18.82 10.72 15.67
C LEU A 403 -18.30 9.54 16.51
N SER A 404 -18.08 8.40 15.86
CA SER A 404 -17.25 7.34 16.43
C SER A 404 -15.78 7.76 16.51
N LEU A 405 -14.96 7.00 17.23
CA LEU A 405 -13.51 7.26 17.28
C LEU A 405 -12.90 7.23 15.87
N TRP A 406 -13.29 6.24 15.06
CA TRP A 406 -12.85 6.12 13.67
C TRP A 406 -13.18 7.36 12.84
N GLU A 407 -14.43 7.82 12.88
CA GLU A 407 -14.89 8.99 12.13
C GLU A 407 -14.27 10.28 12.64
N HIS A 408 -14.03 10.37 13.96
CA HIS A 408 -13.32 11.50 14.56
C HIS A 408 -11.88 11.60 14.03
N GLU A 409 -11.12 10.52 14.05
CA GLU A 409 -9.74 10.55 13.55
C GLU A 409 -9.70 10.81 12.03
N GLU A 410 -10.70 10.34 11.29
CA GLU A 410 -10.87 10.58 9.85
C GLU A 410 -11.18 12.05 9.53
N TRP A 411 -12.17 12.64 10.20
CA TRP A 411 -12.74 13.94 9.83
C TRP A 411 -12.35 15.10 10.74
N VAL A 412 -11.95 14.89 11.98
CA VAL A 412 -11.69 15.96 12.95
C VAL A 412 -10.21 16.23 13.12
N THR A 413 -9.82 17.49 12.94
CA THR A 413 -8.47 17.97 13.27
C THR A 413 -8.53 18.97 14.41
N LYS A 414 -7.63 18.81 15.39
CA LYS A 414 -7.35 19.82 16.41
C LYS A 414 -6.39 20.86 15.84
N VAL A 415 -6.70 22.14 16.01
CA VAL A 415 -5.87 23.26 15.54
C VAL A 415 -5.75 24.32 16.64
N SER A 416 -4.60 25.00 16.73
CA SER A 416 -4.44 26.11 17.66
C SER A 416 -5.29 27.31 17.23
N LEU A 417 -5.79 28.08 18.20
CA LEU A 417 -6.56 29.29 17.93
C LEU A 417 -5.76 30.29 17.07
N SER A 418 -4.48 30.47 17.38
CA SER A 418 -3.56 31.33 16.61
C SER A 418 -3.37 30.90 15.16
N SER A 419 -3.34 29.60 14.88
CA SER A 419 -3.22 29.09 13.50
C SER A 419 -4.53 29.26 12.74
N GLU A 420 -5.66 29.15 13.44
CA GLU A 420 -6.98 29.36 12.87
C GLU A 420 -7.26 30.83 12.56
N GLU A 421 -6.81 31.76 13.42
CA GLU A 421 -6.86 33.20 13.18
C GLU A 421 -6.09 33.59 11.92
N LYS A 422 -4.81 33.19 11.81
CA LYS A 422 -3.99 33.42 10.60
C LYS A 422 -4.62 32.84 9.34
N ARG A 423 -5.32 31.70 9.46
CA ARG A 423 -6.03 31.10 8.33
C ARG A 423 -7.26 31.92 7.93
N ASN A 424 -8.02 32.43 8.90
CA ASN A 424 -9.17 33.29 8.65
C ASN A 424 -8.73 34.58 7.96
N GLU A 425 -7.67 35.23 8.45
CA GLU A 425 -7.07 36.41 7.82
C GLU A 425 -6.68 36.15 6.36
N ARG A 426 -6.01 35.01 6.08
CA ARG A 426 -5.67 34.62 4.70
C ARG A 426 -6.90 34.36 3.84
N ALA A 427 -7.94 33.76 4.40
CA ALA A 427 -9.18 33.48 3.69
C ALA A 427 -9.95 34.76 3.36
N GLU A 428 -9.99 35.71 4.30
CA GLU A 428 -10.56 37.05 4.13
C GLU A 428 -9.79 37.85 3.08
N LEU A 429 -8.45 37.83 3.12
CA LEU A 429 -7.60 38.48 2.13
C LEU A 429 -7.81 37.90 0.72
N ALA A 430 -7.87 36.57 0.60
CA ALA A 430 -8.13 35.89 -0.67
C ALA A 430 -9.52 36.20 -1.23
N GLU A 431 -10.52 36.37 -0.35
CA GLU A 431 -11.87 36.77 -0.74
C GLU A 431 -11.91 38.24 -1.19
N ALA A 432 -11.26 39.14 -0.46
CA ALA A 432 -11.13 40.53 -0.85
C ALA A 432 -10.43 40.69 -2.22
N GLN A 433 -9.40 39.88 -2.48
CA GLN A 433 -8.74 39.83 -3.79
C GLN A 433 -9.64 39.30 -4.91
N LYS A 434 -10.49 38.30 -4.62
CA LYS A 434 -11.47 37.80 -5.60
C LYS A 434 -12.57 38.81 -5.91
N VAL A 435 -13.04 39.55 -4.92
CA VAL A 435 -14.03 40.63 -5.10
C VAL A 435 -13.43 41.76 -5.96
N LEU A 436 -12.15 42.06 -5.80
CA LEU A 436 -11.44 43.04 -6.65
C LEU A 436 -11.22 42.57 -8.09
N MET A 437 -11.15 41.25 -8.32
CA MET A 437 -10.82 40.63 -9.62
C MET A 437 -12.05 40.09 -10.37
N ALA A 438 -13.25 40.17 -9.79
CA ALA A 438 -14.46 39.62 -10.39
C ALA A 438 -15.09 40.61 -11.38
N HIS A 439 -14.83 40.41 -12.67
CA HIS A 439 -15.83 40.68 -13.70
C HIS A 439 -16.93 39.61 -13.59
N ASP A 440 -18.16 40.10 -13.49
CA ASP A 440 -19.45 39.42 -13.40
C ASP A 440 -19.49 38.03 -14.10
N THR A 441 -19.34 36.97 -13.30
CA THR A 441 -19.80 35.62 -13.70
C THR A 441 -20.46 34.95 -12.49
N GLY A 442 -21.78 35.09 -12.41
CA GLY A 442 -22.63 34.50 -11.37
C GLY A 442 -22.57 32.98 -11.29
N ARG A 443 -21.63 32.46 -10.51
CA ARG A 443 -21.69 31.11 -9.93
C ARG A 443 -21.56 31.20 -8.42
N ASP A 444 -22.71 31.17 -7.76
CA ASP A 444 -22.87 31.08 -6.31
C ASP A 444 -22.30 29.74 -5.79
N ARG A 445 -20.99 29.72 -5.51
CA ARG A 445 -20.35 28.63 -4.78
C ARG A 445 -20.45 28.94 -3.29
N ARG A 446 -21.54 28.48 -2.66
CA ARG A 446 -21.75 28.59 -1.21
C ARG A 446 -20.49 28.21 -0.42
N LYS A 447 -20.06 29.13 0.44
CA LYS A 447 -18.97 28.99 1.41
C LYS A 447 -19.13 27.69 2.21
N CYS A 448 -18.18 26.77 2.11
CA CYS A 448 -18.06 25.69 3.09
C CYS A 448 -17.09 26.14 4.19
N ILE A 449 -17.63 26.90 5.16
CA ILE A 449 -16.98 27.07 6.46
C ILE A 449 -17.05 25.69 7.11
N THR A 450 -15.90 25.03 7.25
CA THR A 450 -15.83 23.75 7.97
C THR A 450 -16.26 23.98 9.42
N LEU A 451 -17.26 23.25 9.90
CA LEU A 451 -17.81 23.39 11.25
C LEU A 451 -16.70 23.31 12.31
N ARG A 452 -16.86 24.08 13.39
CA ARG A 452 -15.92 24.19 14.51
C ARG A 452 -16.61 23.80 15.80
N GLY A 453 -15.88 23.14 16.68
CA GLY A 453 -16.35 22.74 18.00
C GLY A 453 -15.33 23.08 19.07
N ARG A 454 -15.76 23.72 20.16
CA ARG A 454 -14.92 23.94 21.34
C ARG A 454 -14.69 22.61 22.05
N LEU A 455 -13.45 22.32 22.41
CA LEU A 455 -13.10 21.13 23.20
C LEU A 455 -13.74 21.22 24.59
N ASP A 456 -13.94 20.07 25.23
CA ASP A 456 -14.43 20.02 26.61
C ASP A 456 -13.43 20.70 27.56
N ASN A 457 -13.93 21.39 28.59
CA ASN A 457 -13.10 22.10 29.57
C ASN A 457 -12.13 21.19 30.33
N GLN A 458 -12.40 19.88 30.39
CA GLN A 458 -11.49 18.87 30.95
C GLN A 458 -10.25 18.64 30.08
N HIS A 459 -10.27 19.04 28.80
CA HIS A 459 -9.12 18.94 27.94
C HIS A 459 -8.05 19.99 28.33
N PRO A 460 -6.78 19.61 28.58
CA PRO A 460 -5.71 20.56 28.93
C PRO A 460 -5.44 21.68 27.91
N GLN A 461 -5.98 21.55 26.68
CA GLN A 461 -5.77 22.47 25.57
C GLN A 461 -7.07 23.17 25.14
N ALA A 462 -8.16 23.05 25.90
CA ALA A 462 -9.45 23.66 25.55
C ALA A 462 -9.38 25.19 25.37
N SER A 463 -8.52 25.87 26.11
CA SER A 463 -8.33 27.33 26.01
C SER A 463 -7.48 27.77 24.82
N SER A 464 -6.69 26.86 24.23
CA SER A 464 -5.69 27.19 23.20
C SER A 464 -5.98 26.55 21.83
N HIS A 465 -6.87 25.56 21.78
CA HIS A 465 -7.16 24.76 20.59
C HIS A 465 -8.66 24.60 20.36
N VAL A 466 -9.03 24.32 19.11
CA VAL A 466 -10.41 24.04 18.68
C VAL A 466 -10.44 22.82 17.76
N ALA A 467 -11.54 22.07 17.80
CA ALA A 467 -11.81 21.00 16.85
C ALA A 467 -12.42 21.57 15.56
N ARG A 468 -11.98 21.06 14.41
CA ARG A 468 -12.48 21.48 13.09
C ARG A 468 -12.65 20.28 12.18
N LEU A 469 -13.73 20.26 11.41
CA LEU A 469 -13.91 19.27 10.35
C LEU A 469 -12.92 19.50 9.20
N ARG A 470 -12.35 18.42 8.69
CA ARG A 470 -11.51 18.41 7.48
C ARG A 470 -12.41 18.53 6.24
N ARG A 471 -11.80 18.98 5.14
CA ARG A 471 -12.46 19.00 3.83
C ARG A 471 -12.40 17.66 3.12
N SER A 472 -11.42 16.84 3.48
CA SER A 472 -11.18 15.52 2.91
C SER A 472 -10.81 14.59 4.07
N PRO A 473 -11.33 13.35 4.05
CA PRO A 473 -11.06 12.38 5.10
C PRO A 473 -9.60 11.94 5.09
N LEU A 474 -9.11 11.49 6.25
CA LEU A 474 -7.84 10.79 6.37
C LEU A 474 -8.07 9.29 6.54
N VAL A 475 -7.18 8.47 5.98
CA VAL A 475 -7.21 7.03 6.20
C VAL A 475 -6.53 6.71 7.53
N ASN A 476 -7.27 6.11 8.45
CA ASN A 476 -6.74 5.75 9.78
C ASN A 476 -5.75 4.57 9.68
N VAL A 477 -4.61 4.72 10.34
CA VAL A 477 -3.58 3.68 10.50
C VAL A 477 -3.46 3.37 11.99
N LEU A 478 -3.92 2.19 12.39
CA LEU A 478 -3.92 1.76 13.79
C LEU A 478 -2.50 1.37 14.22
N LEU A 479 -2.02 1.97 15.31
CA LEU A 479 -0.74 1.69 15.94
C LEU A 479 -0.99 1.06 17.32
N GLY A 480 -0.54 -0.18 17.50
CA GLY A 480 -0.70 -0.91 18.75
C GLY A 480 -0.81 -2.41 18.51
N GLU A 481 -1.45 -3.10 19.43
CA GLU A 481 -1.74 -4.52 19.30
C GLU A 481 -2.60 -4.83 18.06
N THR A 482 -2.39 -6.02 17.53
CA THR A 482 -3.14 -6.52 16.38
C THR A 482 -4.61 -6.72 16.75
N ILE A 483 -5.54 -6.25 15.91
CA ILE A 483 -6.98 -6.38 16.17
C ILE A 483 -7.36 -7.87 16.27
N PRO A 484 -7.99 -8.34 17.37
CA PRO A 484 -8.33 -9.75 17.56
C PRO A 484 -9.19 -10.33 16.43
N ARG A 485 -9.22 -11.66 16.29
CA ARG A 485 -10.01 -12.35 15.26
C ARG A 485 -11.34 -12.86 15.83
N PRO A 486 -12.47 -12.67 15.13
CA PRO A 486 -13.76 -13.17 15.62
C PRO A 486 -13.96 -14.68 15.41
N ASP A 487 -13.14 -15.34 14.61
CA ASP A 487 -13.38 -16.69 14.06
C ASP A 487 -12.56 -17.83 14.71
N ARG A 488 -11.72 -17.54 15.71
CA ARG A 488 -10.84 -18.56 16.33
C ARG A 488 -11.36 -19.11 17.66
N ARG A 489 -11.55 -18.24 18.65
CA ARG A 489 -11.95 -18.60 20.02
C ARG A 489 -13.03 -17.64 20.52
N PRO A 490 -13.94 -18.08 21.41
CA PRO A 490 -14.95 -17.19 22.00
C PRO A 490 -14.34 -15.96 22.69
N GLU A 491 -13.22 -16.13 23.39
CA GLU A 491 -12.48 -15.03 24.03
C GLU A 491 -11.94 -14.00 23.02
N GLU A 492 -11.43 -14.46 21.87
CA GLU A 492 -10.97 -13.55 20.81
C GLU A 492 -12.15 -12.80 20.17
N LYS A 493 -13.32 -13.44 20.09
CA LYS A 493 -14.56 -12.79 19.62
C LYS A 493 -15.03 -11.70 20.59
N GLU A 494 -14.93 -11.92 21.90
CA GLU A 494 -15.20 -10.88 22.92
C GLU A 494 -14.23 -9.70 22.77
N LYS A 495 -12.91 -9.97 22.65
CA LYS A 495 -11.92 -8.91 22.43
C LYS A 495 -12.12 -8.17 21.10
N TRP A 496 -12.51 -8.88 20.04
CA TRP A 496 -12.84 -8.27 18.75
C TRP A 496 -14.08 -7.38 18.86
N ALA A 497 -15.15 -7.84 19.52
CA ALA A 497 -16.37 -7.08 19.73
C ALA A 497 -16.09 -5.78 20.51
N ARG A 498 -15.28 -5.86 21.58
CA ARG A 498 -14.77 -4.69 22.30
C ARG A 498 -14.07 -3.72 21.34
N ALA A 499 -13.14 -4.21 20.53
CA ALA A 499 -12.39 -3.35 19.61
C ALA A 499 -13.30 -2.65 18.59
N MET A 500 -14.29 -3.35 18.04
CA MET A 500 -15.25 -2.77 17.09
C MET A 500 -16.14 -1.71 17.75
N LEU A 501 -16.55 -1.92 19.01
CA LEU A 501 -17.31 -0.92 19.76
C LEU A 501 -16.46 0.33 20.03
N ILE A 502 -15.21 0.19 20.47
CA ILE A 502 -14.32 1.33 20.71
C ILE A 502 -14.10 2.15 19.43
N LEU A 503 -13.92 1.50 18.29
CA LEU A 503 -13.63 2.19 17.02
C LEU A 503 -14.90 2.80 16.37
N PHE A 504 -16.03 2.10 16.40
CA PHE A 504 -17.18 2.41 15.55
C PHE A 504 -18.47 2.80 16.30
N LYS A 505 -18.53 2.63 17.62
CA LYS A 505 -19.61 3.20 18.43
C LYS A 505 -19.19 4.60 18.92
N PRO A 506 -20.07 5.61 18.94
CA PRO A 506 -19.77 6.87 19.61
C PRO A 506 -19.73 6.70 21.14
N TRP A 507 -18.67 7.17 21.79
CA TRP A 507 -18.51 7.11 23.25
C TRP A 507 -17.68 8.28 23.78
N ARG A 508 -17.78 8.59 25.07
CA ARG A 508 -16.89 9.51 25.81
C ARG A 508 -16.28 8.84 27.02
N LYS A 509 -17.02 7.92 27.64
CA LYS A 509 -16.58 7.10 28.75
C LYS A 509 -16.75 5.64 28.40
N ALA A 510 -16.01 4.78 29.10
CA ALA A 510 -16.07 3.35 28.84
C ALA A 510 -17.46 2.75 29.16
N SER A 511 -18.18 3.32 30.12
CA SER A 511 -19.60 3.02 30.42
C SER A 511 -20.55 3.23 29.24
N ASP A 512 -20.19 4.05 28.25
CA ASP A 512 -21.04 4.27 27.08
C ASP A 512 -20.99 3.06 26.11
N LEU A 513 -19.96 2.22 26.22
CA LEU A 513 -19.70 1.13 25.28
C LEU A 513 -20.58 -0.09 25.53
N ARG A 514 -20.90 -0.39 26.79
CA ARG A 514 -21.53 -1.64 27.24
C ARG A 514 -22.20 -1.43 28.61
N ASP A 515 -23.30 -2.15 28.85
CA ASP A 515 -23.96 -2.13 30.17
C ASP A 515 -23.20 -3.03 31.18
N ASP A 516 -23.24 -2.74 32.48
CA ASP A 516 -22.34 -3.35 33.48
C ASP A 516 -22.31 -4.91 33.50
N ASN A 517 -23.42 -5.56 33.15
CA ASN A 517 -23.57 -7.02 33.14
C ASN A 517 -23.70 -7.63 31.73
N GLU A 518 -23.48 -6.84 30.68
CA GLU A 518 -23.58 -7.28 29.29
C GLU A 518 -22.22 -7.82 28.80
N SER A 519 -22.20 -8.84 27.94
CA SER A 519 -20.96 -9.26 27.27
C SER A 519 -20.63 -8.30 26.11
N TRP A 520 -19.37 -8.22 25.67
CA TRP A 520 -19.02 -7.35 24.55
C TRP A 520 -19.70 -7.78 23.25
N ILE A 521 -19.91 -9.08 23.08
CA ILE A 521 -20.63 -9.63 21.93
C ILE A 521 -22.09 -9.15 21.95
N SER A 522 -22.78 -9.23 23.09
CA SER A 522 -24.17 -8.75 23.20
C SER A 522 -24.28 -7.25 22.93
N ALA A 523 -23.37 -6.45 23.48
CA ALA A 523 -23.32 -5.00 23.22
C ALA A 523 -23.07 -4.70 21.73
N PHE A 524 -22.21 -5.47 21.08
CA PHE A 524 -21.94 -5.36 19.65
C PHE A 524 -23.17 -5.72 18.81
N GLU A 525 -23.85 -6.83 19.11
CA GLU A 525 -25.05 -7.29 18.39
C GLU A 525 -26.23 -6.32 18.54
N ARG A 526 -26.34 -5.66 19.69
CA ARG A 526 -27.33 -4.61 19.95
C ARG A 526 -27.02 -3.29 19.25
N THR A 527 -25.75 -3.02 18.93
CA THR A 527 -25.32 -1.74 18.37
C THR A 527 -25.58 -1.68 16.86
N GLU A 528 -26.31 -0.64 16.43
CA GLU A 528 -26.49 -0.37 15.01
C GLU A 528 -25.30 0.40 14.42
N PHE A 529 -24.48 -0.28 13.63
CA PHE A 529 -23.37 0.34 12.91
C PHE A 529 -23.78 0.87 11.53
N SER A 530 -23.13 1.97 11.12
CA SER A 530 -23.24 2.51 9.75
C SER A 530 -22.77 1.49 8.71
N GLN A 531 -23.22 1.67 7.46
CA GLN A 531 -22.81 0.78 6.36
C GLN A 531 -21.31 0.90 6.08
N GLU A 532 -20.77 2.10 6.21
CA GLU A 532 -19.36 2.41 6.10
C GLU A 532 -18.56 1.69 7.19
N ALA A 533 -18.98 1.75 8.45
CA ALA A 533 -18.34 1.02 9.55
C ALA A 533 -18.34 -0.48 9.27
N LYS A 534 -19.49 -1.07 8.92
CA LYS A 534 -19.60 -2.51 8.56
C LYS A 534 -18.66 -2.89 7.42
N LYS A 535 -18.51 -2.03 6.41
CA LYS A 535 -17.57 -2.23 5.30
C LYS A 535 -16.12 -2.22 5.78
N VAL A 536 -15.73 -1.29 6.64
CA VAL A 536 -14.38 -1.23 7.21
C VAL A 536 -14.10 -2.46 8.08
N MET A 537 -15.03 -2.85 8.96
CA MET A 537 -14.92 -4.06 9.78
C MET A 537 -14.70 -5.31 8.92
N LYS A 538 -15.48 -5.46 7.84
CA LYS A 538 -15.31 -6.57 6.89
C LYS A 538 -13.93 -6.53 6.23
N ASN A 539 -13.46 -5.36 5.81
CA ASN A 539 -12.15 -5.20 5.19
C ASN A 539 -10.99 -5.52 6.14
N MET A 540 -11.12 -5.23 7.44
CA MET A 540 -10.12 -5.62 8.45
C MET A 540 -9.94 -7.14 8.52
N LEU A 541 -11.02 -7.91 8.32
CA LEU A 541 -10.96 -9.38 8.30
C LEU A 541 -10.30 -9.92 7.03
N VAL A 542 -10.41 -9.21 5.90
CA VAL A 542 -9.81 -9.64 4.62
C VAL A 542 -8.30 -9.81 4.74
N GLU A 543 -7.62 -9.00 5.55
CA GLU A 543 -6.17 -9.15 5.80
C GLU A 543 -5.85 -10.53 6.39
N TYR A 544 -6.63 -10.99 7.38
CA TYR A 544 -6.46 -12.32 7.97
C TYR A 544 -6.76 -13.44 6.98
N GLU A 545 -7.82 -13.30 6.19
CA GLU A 545 -8.12 -14.26 5.12
C GLU A 545 -6.96 -14.34 4.11
N CYS A 546 -6.35 -13.20 3.78
CA CYS A 546 -5.20 -13.13 2.89
C CYS A 546 -3.96 -13.81 3.48
N LYS A 547 -3.73 -13.62 4.78
CA LYS A 547 -2.64 -14.28 5.51
C LYS A 547 -2.82 -15.80 5.54
N ASP A 548 -4.02 -16.26 5.88
CA ASP A 548 -4.32 -17.69 5.96
C ASP A 548 -4.20 -18.36 4.59
N ALA A 549 -4.69 -17.72 3.53
CA ALA A 549 -4.54 -18.19 2.15
C ALA A 549 -3.07 -18.34 1.74
N ARG A 550 -2.21 -17.36 2.09
CA ARG A 550 -0.76 -17.42 1.85
C ARG A 550 -0.12 -18.59 2.59
N ASP A 551 -0.48 -18.79 3.85
CA ASP A 551 0.11 -19.84 4.69
C ASP A 551 -0.31 -21.22 4.22
N ALA A 552 -1.59 -21.40 3.86
CA ALA A 552 -2.11 -22.60 3.24
C ALA A 552 -1.40 -22.91 1.90
N TYR A 553 -1.26 -21.91 1.02
CA TYR A 553 -0.53 -22.07 -0.25
C TYR A 553 0.94 -22.45 -0.01
N THR A 554 1.59 -21.81 0.97
CA THR A 554 2.99 -22.11 1.32
C THR A 554 3.13 -23.54 1.85
N ALA A 555 2.18 -24.01 2.65
CA ALA A 555 2.14 -25.38 3.15
C ALA A 555 1.94 -26.39 2.01
N LEU A 556 0.99 -26.14 1.10
CA LEU A 556 0.76 -26.96 -0.10
C LEU A 556 2.01 -27.06 -0.97
N ARG A 557 2.70 -25.93 -1.20
CA ARG A 557 3.97 -25.89 -1.94
C ARG A 557 5.08 -26.67 -1.24
N LYS A 558 5.20 -26.55 0.09
CA LYS A 558 6.18 -27.34 0.87
C LYS A 558 5.90 -28.84 0.73
N ALA A 559 4.63 -29.24 0.77
CA ALA A 559 4.15 -30.60 0.58
C ALA A 559 4.22 -31.12 -0.87
N GLY A 560 4.58 -30.27 -1.85
CA GLY A 560 4.69 -30.66 -3.26
C GLY A 560 3.35 -30.93 -3.96
N LYS A 561 2.25 -30.42 -3.40
CA LYS A 561 0.90 -30.56 -3.97
C LYS A 561 0.54 -29.46 -4.98
N VAL A 562 1.33 -28.38 -5.03
CA VAL A 562 1.19 -27.21 -5.92
C VAL A 562 2.56 -26.63 -6.24
#